data_AF-A0A961QN34-F1
#
_entry.id   AF-A0A961QN34-F1
#
_cell.length_a   1.000
_cell.length_b   1.000
_cell.length_c   1.000
_cell.angle_alpha   90.00
_cell.angle_beta   90.00
_cell.angle_gamma   90.00
#
_symmetry.space_group_name_H-M   'P 1'
#
loop_
_entity.id
_entity.type
_entity.pdbx_description
1 polymer ?
#
loop_
_entity_poly.entity_id
_entity_poly.type
_entity_poly.pdbx_seq_one_letter_code
_entity_poly.pdbx_strand_id
1 'polypeptide(L)'
;QPALQAGQIEHRQMTMAMSVGRRRHYRFDQIHGRHFIETAQAAGLSRARAAAVVEGVAARAASTLDQVAGDLPPGFPPALVETVSAAVTRRVRALQPA
;
A
#
# COMPACT_ATOMS: atom_id res chain seq x y z
N GLN A 1 10.02 -3.58 2.69
CA GLN A 1 10.22 -4.60 1.63
C GLN A 1 11.71 -5.00 1.50
N PRO A 2 12.33 -5.56 2.55
CA PRO A 2 13.80 -5.72 2.60
C PRO A 2 14.33 -6.70 1.54
N ALA A 3 13.69 -7.86 1.38
CA ALA A 3 14.11 -8.87 0.40
C ALA A 3 14.15 -8.35 -1.04
N LEU A 4 13.20 -7.49 -1.41
CA LEU A 4 13.18 -6.86 -2.75
C LEU A 4 14.32 -5.86 -2.93
N GLN A 5 14.67 -5.07 -1.90
CA GLN A 5 15.81 -4.16 -1.95
C GLN A 5 17.15 -4.89 -1.96
N ALA A 6 17.23 -6.02 -1.27
CA ALA A 6 18.40 -6.90 -1.25
C ALA A 6 18.53 -7.75 -2.53
N GLY A 7 17.61 -7.62 -3.51
CA GLY A 7 17.63 -8.42 -4.74
C GLY A 7 17.34 -9.91 -4.54
N GLN A 8 16.88 -10.32 -3.36
CA GLN A 8 16.55 -11.71 -3.03
C GLN A 8 15.27 -12.18 -3.72
N ILE A 9 14.39 -11.23 -4.06
CA ILE A 9 13.18 -11.46 -4.85
C ILE A 9 13.06 -10.39 -5.93
N GLU A 10 12.46 -10.76 -7.04
CA GLU A 10 12.08 -9.83 -8.11
C GLU A 10 10.70 -9.21 -7.86
N HIS A 11 10.40 -8.10 -8.53
CA HIS A 11 9.07 -7.45 -8.47
C HIS A 11 7.91 -8.41 -8.79
N ARG A 12 8.09 -9.33 -9.74
CA ARG A 12 7.06 -10.33 -10.12
C ARG A 12 6.77 -11.35 -9.03
N GLN A 13 7.69 -11.57 -8.09
CA GLN A 13 7.55 -12.50 -6.97
C GLN A 13 6.90 -11.83 -5.75
N MET A 14 6.83 -10.50 -5.70
CA MET A 14 6.13 -9.78 -4.64
C MET A 14 4.63 -9.66 -4.97
N THR A 15 3.83 -10.58 -4.43
CA THR A 15 2.39 -10.69 -4.72
C THR A 15 1.51 -10.63 -3.46
N MET A 16 0.28 -10.18 -3.62
CA MET A 16 -0.79 -10.26 -2.63
C MET A 16 -1.29 -11.70 -2.52
N ALA A 17 -1.76 -12.10 -1.33
CA ALA A 17 -2.46 -13.38 -1.16
C ALA A 17 -3.81 -13.42 -1.89
N MET A 18 -4.49 -12.27 -2.00
CA MET A 18 -5.78 -12.12 -2.68
C MET A 18 -5.69 -11.04 -3.75
N SER A 19 -6.34 -11.26 -4.89
CA SER A 19 -6.34 -10.28 -5.99
C SER A 19 -7.30 -9.12 -5.74
N VAL A 20 -7.01 -7.99 -6.36
CA VAL A 20 -7.89 -6.81 -6.42
C VAL A 20 -8.16 -6.41 -7.87
N GLY A 21 -9.22 -5.62 -8.10
CA GLY A 21 -9.66 -5.16 -9.40
C GLY A 21 -10.67 -6.07 -10.10
N ARG A 22 -11.12 -5.64 -11.28
CA ARG A 22 -11.98 -6.45 -12.18
C ARG A 22 -11.24 -7.65 -12.77
N ARG A 23 -9.94 -7.47 -13.05
CA ARG A 23 -9.01 -8.55 -13.40
C ARG A 23 -8.21 -8.93 -12.17
N ARG A 24 -7.63 -10.14 -12.16
CA ARG A 24 -6.85 -10.62 -11.03
C ARG A 24 -5.49 -9.91 -10.95
N HIS A 25 -5.42 -8.79 -10.22
CA HIS A 25 -4.15 -8.13 -9.90
C HIS A 25 -3.59 -8.65 -8.58
N TYR A 26 -2.52 -9.45 -8.66
CA TYR A 26 -1.78 -9.93 -7.48
C TYR A 26 -0.49 -9.14 -7.23
N ARG A 27 0.20 -8.69 -8.27
CA ARG A 27 1.52 -8.06 -8.12
C ARG A 27 1.41 -6.65 -7.58
N PHE A 28 2.19 -6.35 -6.55
CA PHE A 28 2.15 -5.03 -5.90
C PHE A 28 2.48 -3.87 -6.84
N ASP A 29 3.37 -4.06 -7.82
CA ASP A 29 3.79 -3.05 -8.79
C ASP A 29 2.73 -2.76 -9.87
N GLN A 30 1.66 -3.56 -9.94
CA GLN A 30 0.56 -3.38 -10.88
C GLN A 30 -0.72 -2.87 -10.21
N ILE A 31 -0.75 -2.77 -8.88
CA ILE A 31 -1.94 -2.38 -8.12
C ILE A 31 -2.01 -0.85 -8.00
N HIS A 32 -3.17 -0.30 -8.33
CA HIS A 32 -3.49 1.13 -8.30
C HIS A 32 -4.81 1.34 -7.54
N GLY A 33 -5.07 2.57 -7.07
CA GLY A 33 -6.29 2.91 -6.31
C GLY A 33 -7.59 2.43 -6.95
N ARG A 34 -7.69 2.54 -8.28
CA ARG A 34 -8.85 2.05 -9.05
C ARG A 34 -9.16 0.57 -8.84
N HIS A 35 -8.16 -0.30 -8.64
CA HIS A 35 -8.38 -1.74 -8.46
C HIS A 35 -9.05 -2.04 -7.12
N PHE A 36 -8.73 -1.27 -6.07
CA PHE A 36 -9.44 -1.36 -4.78
C PHE A 36 -10.88 -0.88 -4.90
N ILE A 37 -11.12 0.21 -5.65
CA ILE A 37 -12.48 0.72 -5.90
C ILE A 37 -13.31 -0.32 -6.65
N GLU A 38 -12.75 -0.94 -7.68
CA GLU A 38 -13.40 -2.03 -8.42
C GLU A 38 -13.78 -3.22 -7.53
N THR A 39 -12.86 -3.67 -6.66
CA THR A 39 -13.14 -4.74 -5.69
C THR A 39 -14.24 -4.35 -4.71
N ALA A 40 -14.20 -3.12 -4.18
CA ALA A 40 -15.22 -2.61 -3.27
C ALA A 40 -16.60 -2.53 -3.93
N GLN A 41 -16.67 -2.10 -5.19
CA GLN A 41 -17.92 -2.09 -5.94
C GLN A 41 -18.49 -3.49 -6.16
N ALA A 42 -17.64 -4.46 -6.50
CA ALA A 42 -18.05 -5.86 -6.62
C ALA A 42 -18.55 -6.44 -5.29
N ALA A 43 -18.05 -5.93 -4.16
CA ALA A 43 -18.51 -6.26 -2.80
C ALA A 43 -19.75 -5.47 -2.34
N GLY A 44 -20.35 -4.64 -3.21
CA GLY A 44 -21.58 -3.91 -2.93
C GLY A 44 -21.40 -2.50 -2.34
N LEU A 45 -20.18 -1.96 -2.29
CA LEU A 45 -19.97 -0.55 -1.90
C LEU A 45 -20.28 0.39 -3.07
N SER A 46 -20.81 1.57 -2.76
CA SER A 46 -20.88 2.65 -3.75
C SER A 46 -19.47 3.12 -4.11
N ARG A 47 -19.32 3.60 -5.35
CA ARG A 47 -18.03 4.15 -5.84
C ARG A 47 -17.54 5.28 -4.93
N ALA A 48 -18.44 6.17 -4.52
CA ALA A 48 -18.10 7.29 -3.64
C ALA A 48 -17.56 6.82 -2.29
N ARG A 49 -18.20 5.82 -1.66
CA ARG A 49 -17.73 5.26 -0.38
C ARG A 49 -16.38 4.56 -0.53
N ALA A 50 -16.19 3.80 -1.62
CA ALA A 50 -14.92 3.14 -1.89
C ALA A 50 -13.78 4.14 -2.11
N ALA A 51 -14.01 5.20 -2.89
CA ALA A 51 -13.05 6.27 -3.12
C ALA A 51 -12.67 6.99 -1.81
N ALA A 52 -13.67 7.36 -1.00
CA ALA A 52 -13.44 8.01 0.29
C ALA A 52 -12.57 7.18 1.25
N VAL A 53 -12.71 5.85 1.25
CA VAL A 53 -11.85 4.97 2.04
C VAL A 53 -10.41 5.00 1.54
N VAL A 54 -10.19 4.88 0.22
CA VAL A 54 -8.84 4.91 -0.37
C VAL A 54 -8.17 6.25 -0.15
N GLU A 55 -8.90 7.35 -0.39
CA GLU A 55 -8.44 8.73 -0.16
C GLU A 55 -8.12 8.97 1.32
N GLY A 56 -8.96 8.49 2.23
CA GLY A 56 -8.73 8.60 3.66
C GLY A 56 -7.45 7.87 4.11
N VAL A 57 -7.17 6.68 3.56
CA VAL A 57 -5.92 5.96 3.82
C VAL A 57 -4.72 6.74 3.26
N ALA A 58 -4.81 7.23 2.03
CA ALA A 58 -3.73 7.99 1.40
C ALA A 58 -3.42 9.29 2.16
N ALA A 59 -4.44 10.04 2.57
CA ALA A 59 -4.29 11.31 3.29
C ALA A 59 -3.64 11.15 4.68
N ARG A 60 -3.90 10.04 5.37
CA ARG A 60 -3.34 9.76 6.70
C ARG A 60 -1.96 9.12 6.68
N ALA A 61 -1.51 8.63 5.53
CA ALA A 61 -0.32 7.79 5.45
C ALA A 61 0.95 8.48 5.96
N ALA A 62 1.20 9.74 5.56
CA ALA A 62 2.41 10.46 5.95
C ALA A 62 2.45 10.72 7.47
N SER A 63 1.41 11.34 8.03
CA SER A 63 1.36 11.64 9.46
C SER A 63 1.38 10.39 10.33
N THR A 64 0.76 9.29 9.87
CA THR A 64 0.78 8.02 10.61
C THR A 64 2.18 7.40 10.63
N LEU A 65 2.96 7.51 9.55
CA LEU A 65 4.34 7.04 9.53
C LEU A 65 5.20 7.79 10.55
N ASP A 66 5.05 9.12 10.65
CA ASP A 66 5.80 9.94 11.59
C ASP A 66 5.41 9.63 13.05
N GLN A 67 4.11 9.49 13.32
CA GLN A 67 3.61 9.09 14.65
C GLN A 67 4.15 7.73 15.07
N VAL A 68 4.00 6.72 14.21
CA VAL A 68 4.46 5.36 14.51
C VAL A 68 5.96 5.33 14.71
N ALA A 69 6.75 6.06 13.92
CA ALA A 69 8.20 6.13 14.10
C ALA A 69 8.61 6.67 15.47
N GLY A 70 7.84 7.60 16.05
CA GLY A 70 8.06 8.15 17.40
C GLY A 70 7.67 7.20 18.53
N ASP A 71 6.73 6.29 18.28
CA ASP A 71 6.19 5.34 19.28
C ASP A 71 6.97 4.01 19.34
N LEU A 72 7.99 3.83 18.49
CA LEU A 72 8.76 2.59 18.45
C LEU A 72 9.62 2.40 19.71
N PRO A 73 9.73 1.16 20.23
CA PRO A 73 10.51 0.90 21.43
C PRO A 73 12.01 1.12 21.19
N PRO A 74 12.79 1.41 22.25
CA PRO A 74 14.24 1.44 22.16
C PRO A 74 14.81 0.13 21.59
N GLY A 75 15.78 0.25 20.68
CA GLY A 75 16.39 -0.90 20.00
C GLY A 75 15.65 -1.40 18.75
N PHE A 76 14.55 -0.76 18.35
CA PHE A 76 13.90 -1.09 17.08
C PHE A 76 14.82 -0.76 15.88
N PRO A 77 15.00 -1.66 14.88
CA PRO A 77 15.93 -1.43 13.77
C PRO A 77 15.53 -0.24 12.87
N PRO A 78 16.33 0.85 12.80
CA PRO A 78 15.98 2.03 12.01
C PRO A 78 15.84 1.73 10.51
N ALA A 79 16.70 0.87 9.98
CA ALA A 79 16.67 0.46 8.58
C ALA A 79 15.34 -0.19 8.16
N LEU A 80 14.64 -0.86 9.08
CA LEU A 80 13.32 -1.43 8.80
C LEU A 80 12.26 -0.33 8.70
N VAL A 81 12.31 0.67 9.58
CA VAL A 81 11.43 1.84 9.55
C VAL A 81 11.60 2.56 8.21
N GLU A 82 12.82 2.91 7.83
CA GLU A 82 13.13 3.57 6.57
C GLU A 82 12.62 2.79 5.35
N THR A 83 12.89 1.47 5.35
CA THR A 83 12.48 0.55 4.30
C THR A 83 10.96 0.46 4.15
N VAL A 84 10.21 0.45 5.26
CA VAL A 84 8.74 0.41 5.23
C VAL A 84 8.19 1.78 4.85
N SER A 85 8.67 2.86 5.46
CA SER A 85 8.23 4.23 5.17
C SER A 85 8.42 4.60 3.70
N ALA A 86 9.59 4.33 3.11
CA ALA A 86 9.83 4.58 1.68
C ALA A 86 8.88 3.77 0.79
N ALA A 87 8.59 2.52 1.18
CA ALA A 87 7.71 1.62 0.44
C ALA A 87 6.23 2.03 0.53
N VAL A 88 5.78 2.56 1.66
CA VAL A 88 4.44 3.13 1.86
C VAL A 88 4.31 4.42 1.06
N THR A 89 5.24 5.38 1.21
CA THR A 89 5.22 6.67 0.49
C THR A 89 5.14 6.48 -1.02
N ARG A 90 5.89 5.52 -1.58
CA ARG A 90 5.80 5.21 -3.02
C ARG A 90 4.43 4.66 -3.42
N ARG A 91 3.84 3.77 -2.61
CA ARG A 91 2.54 3.13 -2.93
C ARG A 91 1.37 4.08 -2.77
N VAL A 92 1.43 5.02 -1.81
CA VAL A 92 0.40 6.06 -1.63
C VAL A 92 0.20 6.87 -2.91
N ARG A 93 1.28 7.18 -3.63
CA ARG A 93 1.20 7.88 -4.93
C ARG A 93 0.40 7.09 -5.97
N ALA A 94 0.44 5.76 -5.94
CA ALA A 94 -0.34 4.91 -6.85
C ALA A 94 -1.81 4.74 -6.41
N LEU A 95 -2.18 5.17 -5.20
CA LEU A 95 -3.55 5.18 -4.71
C LEU A 95 -4.34 6.42 -5.12
N GLN A 96 -3.65 7.52 -5.43
CA GLN A 96 -4.33 8.73 -5.89
C GLN A 96 -4.98 8.48 -7.25
N PRO A 97 -6.24 8.89 -7.46
CA PRO A 97 -6.85 8.87 -8.77
C PRO A 97 -6.04 9.79 -9.70
N ALA A 98 -5.75 9.30 -10.91
CA ALA A 98 -5.23 10.14 -11.99
C ALA A 98 -6.29 11.14 -12.46
#